data_AF-A0A2V9TEK7-F1
#
_entry.id   AF-A0A2V9TEK7-F1
#
_cell.length_a   1.000
_cell.length_b   1.000
_cell.length_c   1.000
_cell.angle_alpha   90.00
_cell.angle_beta   90.00
_cell.angle_gamma   90.00
#
_symmetry.space_group_name_H-M   'P 1'
#
loop_
_entity.id
_entity.type
_entity.pdbx_description
1 polymer ?
#
loop_
_entity_poly.entity_id
_entity_poly.type
_entity_poly.pdbx_seq_one_letter_code
_entity_poly.pdbx_strand_id
1 'polypeptide(L)'
;MARIPLPTQADEPEAFALIHAKRSHAPNAEIFRAIAICPEILEAFIPMADAIRKGYGIDPKLREMAIVMTCQTMGTSYEHNPHWNRAIKEGVPKEKMLALWDFEKSDLFSDLEKAVLRLARDATRAPAQVSAEVWNAVHLQLGSQQSLALLFNIGWYNMTGRLTGPLDLSDEAGFARL
;
A
#
# COMPACT_ATOMS: atom_id res chain seq x y z
N MET A 1 6.76 -9.92 16.62
CA MET A 1 6.52 -11.33 16.22
C MET A 1 5.03 -11.42 16.00
N ALA A 2 4.60 -12.03 14.88
CA ALA A 2 3.18 -12.08 14.54
C ALA A 2 2.31 -12.58 15.71
N ARG A 3 1.15 -11.97 15.90
CA ARG A 3 0.22 -12.26 17.02
C ARG A 3 -0.53 -13.59 16.86
N ILE A 4 -0.39 -14.24 15.72
CA ILE A 4 -0.90 -15.59 15.45
C ILE A 4 0.23 -16.47 14.91
N PRO A 5 0.18 -17.79 15.13
CA PRO A 5 1.08 -18.72 14.46
C PRO A 5 0.92 -18.61 12.95
N LEU A 6 2.00 -18.33 12.23
CA LEU A 6 1.99 -18.30 10.77
C LEU A 6 2.32 -19.70 10.24
N PRO A 7 1.50 -20.28 9.35
CA PRO A 7 1.74 -21.61 8.82
C PRO A 7 3.08 -21.68 8.08
N THR A 8 3.60 -22.89 7.98
CA THR A 8 4.73 -23.29 7.16
C THR A 8 4.23 -24.06 5.94
N GLN A 9 5.12 -24.32 4.99
CA GLN A 9 4.80 -25.17 3.83
C GLN A 9 4.35 -26.58 4.22
N ALA A 10 4.80 -27.11 5.37
CA ALA A 10 4.36 -28.41 5.85
C ALA A 10 2.93 -28.37 6.40
N ASP A 11 2.52 -27.23 6.97
CA ASP A 11 1.17 -27.05 7.51
C ASP A 11 0.15 -26.84 6.37
N GLU A 12 0.50 -26.03 5.36
CA GLU A 12 -0.41 -25.61 4.28
C GLU A 12 0.22 -25.78 2.87
N PRO A 13 0.46 -27.01 2.39
CA PRO A 13 1.25 -27.27 1.19
C PRO A 13 0.65 -26.67 -0.09
N GLU A 14 -0.68 -26.68 -0.25
CA GLU A 14 -1.36 -26.15 -1.44
C GLU A 14 -1.31 -24.62 -1.50
N ALA A 15 -1.56 -23.96 -0.37
CA ALA A 15 -1.46 -22.50 -0.27
C ALA A 15 -0.03 -22.02 -0.54
N PHE A 16 0.98 -22.71 -0.01
CA PHE A 16 2.38 -22.40 -0.30
C PHE A 16 2.75 -22.66 -1.76
N ALA A 17 2.24 -23.72 -2.39
CA ALA A 17 2.44 -23.94 -3.82
C ALA A 17 1.90 -22.76 -4.66
N LEU A 18 0.71 -22.26 -4.32
CA LEU A 18 0.13 -21.06 -4.95
C LEU A 18 1.00 -19.81 -4.71
N ILE A 19 1.44 -19.57 -3.47
CA ILE A 19 2.30 -18.44 -3.11
C ILE A 19 3.62 -18.51 -3.91
N HIS A 20 4.29 -19.66 -3.94
CA HIS A 20 5.52 -19.84 -4.70
C HIS A 20 5.31 -19.58 -6.21
N ALA A 21 4.19 -20.05 -6.76
CA ALA A 21 3.88 -19.85 -8.18
C ALA A 21 3.59 -18.38 -8.53
N LYS A 22 2.97 -17.61 -7.64
CA LYS A 22 2.48 -16.24 -7.92
C LYS A 22 3.32 -15.12 -7.29
N ARG A 23 4.14 -15.44 -6.30
CA ARG A 23 4.93 -14.52 -5.46
C ARG A 23 6.36 -15.02 -5.27
N SER A 24 6.95 -15.63 -6.29
CA SER A 24 8.31 -16.19 -6.26
C SER A 24 9.41 -15.25 -5.74
N HIS A 25 9.22 -13.93 -5.87
CA HIS A 25 10.13 -12.89 -5.37
C HIS A 25 10.01 -12.59 -3.87
N ALA A 26 8.93 -13.02 -3.22
CA ALA A 26 8.66 -12.81 -1.79
C ALA A 26 7.73 -13.92 -1.25
N PRO A 27 8.09 -15.22 -1.41
CA PRO A 27 7.20 -16.32 -1.07
C PRO A 27 7.02 -16.49 0.44
N ASN A 28 7.87 -15.84 1.25
CA ASN A 28 7.85 -15.94 2.71
C ASN A 28 7.26 -14.68 3.37
N ALA A 29 6.78 -13.71 2.61
CA ALA A 29 6.19 -12.50 3.17
C ALA A 29 5.02 -12.86 4.11
N GLU A 30 5.09 -12.36 5.35
CA GLU A 30 4.19 -12.78 6.42
C GLU A 30 2.71 -12.55 6.09
N ILE A 31 2.36 -11.54 5.29
CA ILE A 31 0.98 -11.31 4.85
C ILE A 31 0.42 -12.51 4.07
N PHE A 32 1.20 -13.12 3.17
CA PHE A 32 0.74 -14.28 2.41
C PHE A 32 0.61 -15.51 3.30
N ARG A 33 1.54 -15.69 4.25
CA ARG A 33 1.48 -16.77 5.25
C ARG A 33 0.26 -16.62 6.16
N ALA A 34 -0.04 -15.41 6.62
CA ALA A 34 -1.22 -15.15 7.45
C ALA A 34 -2.53 -15.44 6.68
N ILE A 35 -2.62 -15.03 5.42
CA ILE A 35 -3.80 -15.27 4.59
C ILE A 35 -3.91 -16.74 4.18
N ALA A 36 -2.82 -17.51 4.12
CA ALA A 36 -2.83 -18.94 3.82
C ALA A 36 -3.67 -19.77 4.81
N ILE A 37 -3.94 -19.26 6.02
CA ILE A 37 -4.89 -19.85 6.98
C ILE A 37 -6.33 -19.90 6.42
N CYS A 38 -6.64 -19.06 5.43
CA CYS A 38 -7.91 -19.02 4.71
C CYS A 38 -7.65 -19.15 3.19
N PRO A 39 -7.49 -20.39 2.66
CA PRO A 39 -7.09 -20.62 1.28
C PRO A 39 -7.96 -19.93 0.22
N GLU A 40 -9.29 -19.93 0.39
CA GLU A 40 -10.21 -19.28 -0.55
C GLU A 40 -10.02 -17.76 -0.59
N ILE A 41 -9.64 -17.15 0.54
CA ILE A 41 -9.28 -15.73 0.58
C ILE A 41 -7.95 -15.51 -0.13
N LEU A 42 -6.95 -16.38 0.08
CA LEU A 42 -5.64 -16.27 -0.59
C LEU A 42 -5.78 -16.31 -2.12
N GLU A 43 -6.61 -17.23 -2.63
CA GLU A 43 -6.90 -17.39 -4.05
C GLU A 43 -7.48 -16.13 -4.69
N ALA A 44 -8.35 -15.40 -3.97
CA ALA A 44 -8.93 -14.14 -4.44
C ALA A 44 -7.99 -12.93 -4.19
N PHE A 45 -7.22 -12.96 -3.11
CA PHE A 45 -6.34 -11.87 -2.70
C PHE A 45 -5.23 -11.62 -3.71
N ILE A 46 -4.58 -12.69 -4.20
CA ILE A 46 -3.44 -12.57 -5.12
C ILE A 46 -3.83 -11.87 -6.44
N PRO A 47 -4.86 -12.31 -7.18
CA PRO A 47 -5.30 -11.64 -8.41
C PRO A 47 -5.77 -10.20 -8.19
N MET A 48 -6.46 -9.91 -7.08
CA MET A 48 -6.86 -8.54 -6.75
C MET A 48 -5.64 -7.65 -6.54
N ALA A 49 -4.65 -8.14 -5.78
CA ALA A 49 -3.41 -7.42 -5.54
C ALA A 49 -2.62 -7.18 -6.84
N ASP A 50 -2.65 -8.13 -7.78
CA ASP A 50 -2.04 -7.97 -9.11
C ASP A 50 -2.77 -6.92 -9.95
N ALA A 51 -4.10 -6.96 -9.96
CA ALA A 51 -4.93 -6.00 -10.70
C ALA A 51 -4.65 -4.56 -10.24
N ILE A 52 -4.66 -4.30 -8.93
CA ILE A 52 -4.40 -2.97 -8.36
C ILE A 52 -2.98 -2.49 -8.69
N ARG A 53 -1.99 -3.39 -8.65
CA ARG A 53 -0.60 -3.05 -9.00
C ARG A 53 -0.36 -2.79 -10.49
N LYS A 54 -1.32 -3.09 -11.38
CA LYS A 54 -1.26 -2.59 -12.77
C LYS A 54 -1.36 -1.06 -12.84
N GLY A 55 -1.88 -0.40 -11.80
CA GLY A 55 -1.91 1.05 -11.66
C GLY A 55 -2.84 1.80 -12.62
N TYR A 56 -3.32 1.16 -13.69
CA TYR A 56 -4.30 1.70 -14.65
C TYR A 56 -3.96 3.10 -15.19
N GLY A 57 -2.66 3.35 -15.39
CA GLY A 57 -2.11 4.58 -15.95
C GLY A 57 -1.73 5.66 -14.94
N ILE A 58 -1.88 5.44 -13.63
CA ILE A 58 -1.40 6.38 -12.61
C ILE A 58 0.13 6.40 -12.65
N ASP A 59 0.72 7.60 -12.54
CA ASP A 59 2.16 7.76 -12.34
C ASP A 59 2.62 6.92 -11.11
N PRO A 60 3.59 6.01 -11.28
CA PRO A 60 4.12 5.22 -10.18
C PRO A 60 4.52 6.06 -8.96
N LYS A 61 5.09 7.25 -9.15
CA LYS A 61 5.46 8.16 -8.05
C LYS A 61 4.26 8.57 -7.22
N LEU A 62 3.16 8.98 -7.87
CA LEU A 62 1.91 9.35 -7.19
C LEU A 62 1.33 8.16 -6.44
N ARG A 63 1.35 6.98 -7.06
CA ARG A 63 0.86 5.75 -6.46
C ARG A 63 1.63 5.42 -5.19
N GLU A 64 2.97 5.38 -5.24
CA GLU A 64 3.79 5.03 -4.08
C GLU A 64 3.69 6.08 -2.96
N MET A 65 3.67 7.38 -3.28
CA MET A 65 3.46 8.43 -2.28
C MET A 65 2.09 8.31 -1.59
N ALA A 66 1.03 7.98 -2.33
CA ALA A 66 -0.30 7.76 -1.76
C ALA A 66 -0.32 6.55 -0.80
N ILE A 67 0.41 5.48 -1.13
CA ILE A 67 0.53 4.29 -0.26
C ILE A 67 1.26 4.66 1.02
N VAL A 68 2.39 5.35 0.91
CA VAL A 68 3.18 5.75 2.07
C VAL A 68 2.39 6.72 2.97
N MET A 69 1.66 7.68 2.40
CA MET A 69 0.76 8.55 3.17
C MET A 69 -0.36 7.76 3.87
N THR A 70 -0.96 6.78 3.18
CA THR A 70 -1.98 5.90 3.75
C THR A 70 -1.42 5.15 4.96
N CYS A 71 -0.23 4.56 4.84
CA CYS A 71 0.41 3.83 5.94
C CYS A 71 0.79 4.76 7.11
N GLN A 72 1.31 5.96 6.83
CA GLN A 72 1.59 6.96 7.86
C GLN A 72 0.33 7.40 8.61
N THR A 73 -0.77 7.58 7.89
CA THR A 73 -2.05 7.98 8.48
C THR A 73 -2.64 6.87 9.38
N MET A 74 -2.43 5.60 9.03
CA MET A 74 -2.82 4.47 9.89
C MET A 74 -1.84 4.19 11.03
N GLY A 75 -0.60 4.70 10.95
CA GLY A 75 0.47 4.36 11.90
C GLY A 75 1.03 2.93 11.73
N THR A 76 0.99 2.37 10.52
CA THR A 76 1.44 0.99 10.24
C THR A 76 2.76 0.98 9.47
N SER A 77 3.69 0.09 9.82
CA SER A 77 5.03 0.03 9.21
C SER A 77 5.21 -1.03 8.12
N TYR A 78 4.46 -2.14 8.17
CA TYR A 78 4.66 -3.31 7.29
C TYR A 78 4.60 -2.95 5.80
N GLU A 79 3.54 -2.26 5.37
CA GLU A 79 3.43 -1.80 3.97
C GLU A 79 4.24 -0.51 3.75
N HIS A 80 4.45 0.30 4.79
CA HIS A 80 5.16 1.57 4.68
C HIS A 80 6.58 1.39 4.14
N ASN A 81 7.36 0.48 4.72
CA ASN A 81 8.79 0.41 4.42
C ASN A 81 9.09 -0.10 2.99
N PRO A 82 8.47 -1.18 2.49
CA PRO A 82 8.65 -1.61 1.11
C PRO A 82 8.21 -0.55 0.10
N HIS A 83 7.11 0.16 0.39
CA HIS A 83 6.58 1.20 -0.48
C HIS A 83 7.38 2.50 -0.42
N TRP A 84 8.02 2.83 0.71
CA TRP A 84 9.05 3.85 0.78
C TRP A 84 10.20 3.54 -0.18
N ASN A 85 10.76 2.34 -0.09
CA ASN A 85 11.85 1.91 -0.97
C ASN A 85 11.43 1.92 -2.44
N ARG A 86 10.18 1.55 -2.74
CA ARG A 86 9.64 1.61 -4.10
C ARG A 86 9.50 3.05 -4.59
N ALA A 87 8.98 3.98 -3.77
CA ALA A 87 8.91 5.40 -4.14
C ALA A 87 10.29 5.97 -4.53
N ILE A 88 11.33 5.65 -3.75
CA ILE A 88 12.72 6.05 -4.08
C ILE A 88 13.17 5.44 -5.42
N LYS A 89 12.88 4.16 -5.66
CA LYS A 89 13.24 3.47 -6.91
C LYS A 89 12.48 3.99 -8.13
N GLU A 90 11.24 4.44 -7.96
CA GLU A 90 10.45 5.13 -9.00
C GLU A 90 10.91 6.58 -9.22
N GLY A 91 11.90 7.06 -8.46
CA GLY A 91 12.52 8.37 -8.65
C GLY A 91 11.84 9.50 -7.88
N VAL A 92 11.15 9.20 -6.77
CA VAL A 92 10.75 10.24 -5.81
C VAL A 92 11.99 10.64 -4.98
N PRO A 93 12.35 11.93 -4.92
CA PRO A 93 13.47 12.37 -4.11
C PRO A 93 13.30 12.01 -2.62
N LYS A 94 14.38 11.56 -1.96
CA LYS A 94 14.34 11.18 -0.54
C LYS A 94 13.88 12.32 0.37
N GLU A 95 14.32 13.55 0.08
CA GLU A 95 13.87 14.77 0.79
C GLU A 95 12.36 14.96 0.73
N LYS A 96 11.73 14.62 -0.40
CA LYS A 96 10.28 14.69 -0.59
C LYS A 96 9.57 13.63 0.23
N MET A 97 10.08 12.39 0.24
CA MET A 97 9.54 11.31 1.08
C MET A 97 9.64 11.63 2.57
N LEU A 98 10.72 12.28 3.01
CA LEU A 98 10.88 12.73 4.39
C LEU A 98 9.89 13.84 4.77
N ALA A 99 9.52 14.70 3.82
CA ALA A 99 8.56 15.79 4.00
C ALA A 99 7.09 15.37 3.78
N LEU A 100 6.81 14.09 3.59
CA LEU A 100 5.51 13.60 3.11
C LEU A 100 4.36 13.86 4.09
N TRP A 101 4.61 13.82 5.40
CA TRP A 101 3.59 14.17 6.41
C TRP A 101 3.26 15.67 6.42
N ASP A 102 4.27 16.51 6.23
CA ASP A 102 4.17 17.98 6.24
C ASP A 102 3.95 18.57 4.83
N PHE A 103 3.49 17.74 3.88
CA PHE A 103 3.38 18.09 2.47
C PHE A 103 2.59 19.37 2.18
N GLU A 104 1.60 19.71 3.01
CA GLU A 104 0.78 20.93 2.88
C GLU A 104 1.66 22.18 2.88
N LYS A 105 2.67 22.21 3.77
CA LYS A 105 3.57 23.34 4.02
C LYS A 105 4.85 23.29 3.20
N SER A 106 5.08 22.19 2.47
CA SER A 106 6.31 21.98 1.73
C SER A 106 6.17 22.44 0.29
N ASP A 107 7.17 23.15 -0.21
CA ASP A 107 7.27 23.58 -1.60
C ASP A 107 7.83 22.47 -2.51
N LEU A 108 8.19 21.31 -1.95
CA LEU A 108 8.71 20.16 -2.72
C LEU A 108 7.63 19.44 -3.54
N PHE A 109 6.35 19.72 -3.27
CA PHE A 109 5.21 19.03 -3.87
C PHE A 109 4.45 19.97 -4.81
N SER A 110 4.18 19.48 -6.01
CA SER A 110 3.23 20.09 -6.95
C SER A 110 1.79 20.01 -6.42
N ASP A 111 0.89 20.80 -7.01
CA ASP A 111 -0.51 20.82 -6.63
C ASP A 111 -1.19 19.46 -6.78
N LEU A 112 -0.86 18.71 -7.84
CA LEU A 112 -1.36 17.35 -8.04
C LEU A 112 -0.89 16.40 -6.93
N GLU A 113 0.39 16.47 -6.55
CA GLU A 113 0.92 15.62 -5.49
C GLU A 113 0.30 15.95 -4.15
N LYS A 114 0.12 17.25 -3.83
CA LYS A 114 -0.62 17.65 -2.63
C LYS A 114 -2.07 17.17 -2.65
N ALA A 115 -2.75 17.24 -3.80
CA ALA A 115 -4.11 16.72 -3.94
C ALA A 115 -4.19 15.20 -3.72
N VAL A 116 -3.25 14.42 -4.28
CA VAL A 116 -3.15 12.97 -4.07
C VAL A 116 -2.88 12.63 -2.61
N LEU A 117 -1.97 13.35 -1.95
CA LEU A 117 -1.64 13.15 -0.53
C LEU A 117 -2.81 13.51 0.39
N ARG A 118 -3.56 14.59 0.10
CA ARG A 118 -4.82 14.91 0.80
C ARG A 118 -5.84 13.80 0.66
N LEU A 119 -6.07 13.32 -0.57
CA LEU A 119 -7.02 12.23 -0.81
C LEU A 119 -6.63 10.97 -0.03
N ALA A 120 -5.36 10.57 -0.07
CA ALA A 120 -4.86 9.42 0.68
C ALA A 120 -5.04 9.58 2.19
N ARG A 121 -4.66 10.74 2.76
CA ARG A 121 -4.81 11.04 4.19
C ARG A 121 -6.28 11.03 4.60
N ASP A 122 -7.13 11.76 3.88
CA ASP A 122 -8.51 12.03 4.29
C ASP A 122 -9.43 10.82 4.06
N ALA A 123 -9.14 9.98 3.06
CA ALA A 123 -9.82 8.69 2.86
C ALA A 123 -9.44 7.64 3.91
N THR A 124 -8.27 7.78 4.54
CA THR A 124 -7.74 6.81 5.51
C THR A 124 -8.21 7.06 6.94
N ARG A 125 -8.54 8.31 7.27
CA ARG A 125 -9.04 8.71 8.60
C ARG A 125 -10.31 7.96 8.99
N ALA A 126 -10.58 7.90 10.30
CA ALA A 126 -11.79 7.35 10.88
C ALA A 126 -12.50 8.43 11.74
N PRO A 127 -13.67 8.95 11.32
CA PRO A 127 -14.36 8.65 10.05
C PRO A 127 -13.56 9.17 8.84
N ALA A 128 -13.83 8.61 7.66
CA ALA A 128 -13.27 9.12 6.41
C ALA A 128 -13.85 10.52 6.11
N GLN A 129 -13.00 11.43 5.61
CA GLN A 129 -13.30 12.86 5.49
C GLN A 129 -12.99 13.42 4.09
N VAL A 130 -13.23 12.64 3.03
CA VAL A 130 -13.02 13.13 1.66
C VAL A 130 -14.10 14.13 1.29
N SER A 131 -13.75 15.42 1.24
CA SER A 131 -14.64 16.47 0.75
C SER A 131 -14.75 16.43 -0.79
N ALA A 132 -15.80 17.07 -1.33
CA ALA A 132 -15.93 17.25 -2.78
C ALA A 132 -14.74 18.02 -3.37
N GLU A 133 -14.17 18.97 -2.62
CA GLU A 133 -12.99 19.72 -3.04
C GLU A 133 -11.76 18.81 -3.18
N VAL A 134 -11.49 17.96 -2.18
CA VAL A 134 -10.37 17.01 -2.22
C VAL A 134 -10.51 16.03 -3.38
N TRP A 135 -11.72 15.49 -3.59
CA TRP A 135 -11.99 14.61 -4.73
C TRP A 135 -11.81 15.33 -6.07
N ASN A 136 -12.42 16.50 -6.24
CA ASN A 136 -12.38 17.24 -7.51
C ASN A 136 -10.95 17.67 -7.87
N ALA A 137 -10.11 18.03 -6.89
CA ALA A 137 -8.72 18.41 -7.13
C ALA A 137 -7.89 17.29 -7.79
N VAL A 138 -8.20 16.03 -7.46
CA VAL A 138 -7.59 14.84 -8.09
C VAL A 138 -8.29 14.54 -9.42
N HIS A 139 -9.62 14.50 -9.42
CA HIS A 139 -10.42 14.10 -10.59
C HIS A 139 -10.23 15.00 -11.81
N LEU A 140 -10.14 16.31 -11.61
CA LEU A 140 -9.93 17.26 -12.71
C LEU A 140 -8.58 17.06 -13.42
N GLN A 141 -7.56 16.57 -12.71
CA GLN A 141 -6.21 16.42 -13.26
C GLN A 141 -5.95 15.01 -13.80
N LEU A 142 -6.51 13.97 -13.18
CA LEU A 142 -6.29 12.57 -13.54
C LEU A 142 -7.43 11.96 -14.37
N GLY A 143 -8.60 12.59 -14.38
CA GLY A 143 -9.81 12.00 -14.97
C GLY A 143 -10.30 10.76 -14.23
N SER A 144 -11.39 10.16 -14.72
CA SER A 144 -12.13 9.15 -13.96
C SER A 144 -11.36 7.85 -13.73
N GLN A 145 -10.66 7.31 -14.75
CA GLN A 145 -9.99 6.01 -14.65
C GLN A 145 -8.85 6.03 -13.62
N GLN A 146 -7.94 7.01 -13.74
CA GLN A 146 -6.78 7.11 -12.85
C GLN A 146 -7.21 7.50 -11.43
N SER A 147 -8.22 8.38 -11.26
CA SER A 147 -8.74 8.73 -9.94
C SER A 147 -9.37 7.55 -9.22
N LEU A 148 -10.17 6.74 -9.93
CA LEU A 148 -10.77 5.53 -9.36
C LEU A 148 -9.70 4.49 -9.02
N ALA A 149 -8.73 4.28 -9.91
CA ALA A 149 -7.61 3.38 -9.65
C ALA A 149 -6.76 3.84 -8.45
N LEU A 150 -6.60 5.16 -8.25
CA LEU A 150 -5.89 5.71 -7.10
C LEU A 150 -6.66 5.45 -5.81
N LEU A 151 -7.98 5.60 -5.84
CA LEU A 151 -8.83 5.30 -4.69
C LEU A 151 -8.83 3.80 -4.37
N PHE A 152 -8.84 2.91 -5.37
CA PHE A 152 -8.64 1.46 -5.15
C PHE A 152 -7.27 1.16 -4.55
N ASN A 153 -6.22 1.85 -5.00
CA ASN A 153 -4.89 1.72 -4.43
C ASN A 153 -4.89 2.15 -2.95
N ILE A 154 -5.44 3.31 -2.61
CA ILE A 154 -5.58 3.77 -1.21
C ILE A 154 -6.41 2.79 -0.39
N GLY A 155 -7.56 2.34 -0.91
CA GLY A 155 -8.45 1.39 -0.24
C GLY A 155 -7.80 0.04 0.02
N TRP A 156 -7.00 -0.46 -0.93
CA TRP A 156 -6.25 -1.69 -0.79
C TRP A 156 -5.27 -1.62 0.38
N TYR A 157 -4.44 -0.59 0.45
CA TYR A 157 -3.49 -0.46 1.56
C TYR A 157 -4.18 -0.09 2.88
N ASN A 158 -5.34 0.57 2.85
CA ASN A 158 -6.19 0.70 4.03
C ASN A 158 -6.65 -0.66 4.57
N MET A 159 -7.01 -1.59 3.69
CA MET A 159 -7.39 -2.95 4.05
C MET A 159 -6.17 -3.76 4.52
N THR A 160 -5.06 -3.77 3.76
CA THR A 160 -3.89 -4.55 4.14
C THR A 160 -3.24 -4.03 5.40
N GLY A 161 -3.16 -2.71 5.62
CA GLY A 161 -2.69 -2.13 6.88
C GLY A 161 -3.56 -2.51 8.10
N ARG A 162 -4.88 -2.61 7.91
CA ARG A 162 -5.82 -3.10 8.93
C ARG A 162 -5.78 -4.62 9.13
N LEU A 163 -5.09 -5.35 8.28
CA LEU A 163 -4.74 -6.76 8.48
C LEU A 163 -3.38 -6.89 9.17
N THR A 164 -2.35 -6.27 8.58
CA THR A 164 -0.95 -6.46 8.99
C THR A 164 -0.61 -5.78 10.31
N GLY A 165 -1.18 -4.60 10.58
CA GLY A 165 -0.97 -3.86 11.83
C GLY A 165 -1.47 -4.63 13.05
N PRO A 166 -2.76 -5.03 13.12
CA PRO A 166 -3.29 -5.81 14.25
C PRO A 166 -2.60 -7.17 14.44
N LEU A 167 -2.08 -7.77 13.37
CA LEU A 167 -1.34 -9.03 13.41
C LEU A 167 0.14 -8.86 13.81
N ASP A 168 0.65 -7.63 13.95
CA ASP A 168 2.07 -7.33 14.21
C ASP A 168 3.02 -8.00 13.20
N LEU A 169 2.63 -7.99 11.92
CA LEU A 169 3.47 -8.56 10.86
C LEU A 169 4.72 -7.72 10.67
N SER A 170 5.83 -8.40 10.40
CA SER A 170 7.16 -7.83 10.28
C SER A 170 7.73 -7.98 8.86
N ASP A 171 8.55 -7.01 8.45
CA ASP A 171 9.33 -7.12 7.22
C ASP A 171 10.23 -8.37 7.25
N GLU A 172 10.61 -8.88 6.08
CA GLU A 172 11.53 -10.02 5.98
C GLU A 172 12.88 -9.72 6.65
N ALA A 173 13.51 -10.76 7.20
CA ALA A 173 14.82 -10.63 7.84
C ALA A 173 15.85 -10.00 6.87
N GLY A 174 16.52 -8.96 7.33
CA GLY A 174 17.50 -8.21 6.52
C GLY A 174 16.90 -7.10 5.66
N PHE A 175 15.59 -6.86 5.72
CA PHE A 175 14.98 -5.69 5.09
C PHE A 175 15.58 -4.40 5.68
N ALA A 176 16.01 -3.48 4.80
CA ALA A 176 16.49 -2.17 5.18
C ALA A 176 15.75 -1.08 4.38
N ARG A 177 15.25 -0.06 5.08
CA ARG A 177 14.66 1.11 4.45
C ARG A 177 15.77 2.03 3.92
N LEU A 178 15.62 2.49 2.68
CA LEU A 178 16.57 3.36 1.96
C LEU A 178 16.61 4.79 2.51
#